data_AF-W1PS20-F1
#
_entry.id   AF-W1PS20-F1
#
_cell.length_a   1.000
_cell.length_b   1.000
_cell.length_c   1.000
_cell.angle_alpha   90.00
_cell.angle_beta   90.00
_cell.angle_gamma   90.00
#
_symmetry.space_group_name_H-M   'P 1'
#
loop_
_entity.id
_entity.type
_entity.pdbx_description
1 polymer ?
#
loop_
_entity_poly.entity_id
_entity_poly.type
_entity_poly.pdbx_seq_one_letter_code
_entity_poly.pdbx_strand_id
1 'polypeptide(L)'
;MNFLLARIHFCPSTPILPKHYGSDSYFSKVIGELPETPNSPYILFNGYLFRGNSLCVPERFLRLQVVAELPKSTTMKHFGQDKTEALVRQRYYWPSLQRDEKSMCKSYCEASGSNVKAL
;
A
#
# COMPACT_ATOMS: atom_id res chain seq x y z
N MET A 1 -18.86 1.34 14.80
CA MET A 1 -18.22 1.58 13.48
C MET A 1 -16.97 0.72 13.38
N ASN A 2 -16.89 -0.20 12.41
CA ASN A 2 -15.71 -1.04 12.26
C ASN A 2 -14.56 -0.23 11.67
N PHE A 3 -13.49 -0.03 12.45
CA PHE A 3 -12.31 0.77 12.05
C PHE A 3 -11.64 0.28 10.76
N LEU A 4 -11.81 -1.00 10.40
CA LEU A 4 -11.29 -1.58 9.16
C LEU A 4 -12.06 -1.10 7.92
N LEU A 5 -13.39 -1.02 8.00
CA LEU A 5 -14.24 -0.55 6.90
C LEU A 5 -13.93 0.91 6.55
N ALA A 6 -13.79 1.78 7.55
CA ALA A 6 -13.45 3.19 7.36
C ALA A 6 -12.15 3.42 6.56
N ARG A 7 -11.25 2.43 6.53
CA ARG A 7 -9.96 2.51 5.82
C ARG A 7 -10.04 2.05 4.37
N ILE A 8 -11.00 1.19 4.02
CA ILE A 8 -11.24 0.73 2.63
C ILE A 8 -11.77 1.88 1.77
N HIS A 9 -12.53 2.81 2.36
CA HIS A 9 -13.18 3.90 1.61
C HIS A 9 -12.25 5.04 1.15
N PHE A 10 -10.96 5.02 1.49
CA PHE A 10 -10.06 6.17 1.25
C PHE A 10 -9.23 6.08 -0.04
N CYS A 11 -9.29 4.98 -0.79
CA CYS A 11 -8.41 4.75 -1.94
C CYS A 11 -9.23 4.22 -3.14
N PRO A 12 -9.30 4.94 -4.27
CA PRO A 12 -9.98 4.49 -5.49
C PRO A 12 -9.53 3.11 -5.98
N SER A 13 -8.29 2.71 -5.68
CA SER A 13 -7.76 1.38 -5.97
C SER A 13 -8.35 0.26 -5.12
N THR A 14 -9.05 0.55 -4.02
CA THR A 14 -9.50 -0.49 -3.09
C THR A 14 -10.42 -1.56 -3.70
N PRO A 15 -11.38 -1.26 -4.59
CA PRO A 15 -12.32 -2.27 -5.10
C PRO A 15 -11.66 -3.39 -5.90
N ILE A 16 -10.45 -3.16 -6.45
CA ILE A 16 -9.74 -4.17 -7.23
C ILE A 16 -8.81 -5.04 -6.38
N LEU A 17 -8.35 -4.56 -5.21
CA LEU A 17 -7.39 -5.29 -4.35
C LEU A 17 -7.77 -6.76 -4.09
N PRO A 18 -9.02 -7.10 -3.72
CA PRO A 18 -9.39 -8.49 -3.43
C PRO A 18 -9.12 -9.46 -4.58
N LYS A 19 -9.23 -8.99 -5.83
CA LYS A 19 -9.06 -9.81 -7.03
C LYS A 19 -7.60 -10.18 -7.29
N HIS A 20 -6.66 -9.42 -6.73
CA HIS A 20 -5.22 -9.59 -6.99
C HIS A 20 -4.50 -10.44 -5.94
N TYR A 21 -5.11 -10.76 -4.80
CA TYR A 21 -4.46 -11.60 -3.79
C TYR A 21 -4.17 -13.02 -4.29
N GLY A 22 -5.03 -13.58 -5.15
CA GLY A 22 -4.82 -14.93 -5.70
C GLY A 22 -3.62 -15.02 -6.67
N SER A 23 -3.32 -13.93 -7.38
CA SER A 23 -2.18 -13.85 -8.30
C SER A 23 -0.89 -13.41 -7.61
N ASP A 24 -0.97 -12.81 -6.42
CA ASP A 24 0.20 -12.37 -5.66
C ASP A 24 0.90 -13.57 -5.00
N SER A 25 2.18 -13.77 -5.32
CA SER A 25 2.97 -14.92 -4.87
C SER A 25 3.21 -14.99 -3.37
N TYR A 26 3.04 -13.87 -2.65
CA TYR A 26 3.15 -13.80 -1.19
C TYR A 26 1.78 -13.95 -0.54
N PHE A 27 0.82 -13.12 -0.92
CA PHE A 27 -0.48 -13.08 -0.26
C PHE A 27 -1.38 -14.26 -0.58
N SER A 28 -1.24 -14.91 -1.75
CA SER A 28 -1.95 -16.15 -2.06
C SER A 28 -1.63 -17.26 -1.06
N LYS A 29 -0.35 -17.39 -0.67
CA LYS A 29 0.11 -18.35 0.35
C LYS A 29 -0.41 -18.00 1.73
N VAL A 30 -0.29 -16.72 2.12
CA VAL A 30 -0.82 -16.24 3.41
C VAL A 30 -2.30 -16.56 3.54
N ILE A 31 -3.10 -16.32 2.50
CA ILE A 31 -4.54 -16.62 2.51
C ILE A 31 -4.78 -18.14 2.58
N GLY A 32 -4.01 -18.95 1.85
CA GLY A 32 -4.10 -20.40 1.91
C GLY A 32 -3.77 -20.99 3.29
N GLU A 33 -2.86 -20.37 4.02
CA GLU A 33 -2.39 -20.82 5.34
C GLU A 33 -3.21 -20.25 6.51
N LEU A 34 -4.06 -19.23 6.28
CA LEU A 34 -4.91 -18.60 7.31
C LEU A 34 -5.76 -19.61 8.12
N PRO A 35 -6.41 -20.63 7.51
CA PRO A 35 -7.22 -21.59 8.25
C PRO A 35 -6.42 -22.43 9.26
N GLU A 36 -5.13 -22.65 8.98
CA GLU A 36 -4.24 -23.48 9.80
C GLU A 36 -3.38 -22.66 10.78
N THR A 37 -3.50 -21.33 10.74
CA THR A 37 -2.69 -20.41 11.56
C THR A 37 -3.56 -19.65 12.57
N PRO A 38 -3.92 -20.27 13.72
CA PRO A 38 -4.82 -19.67 14.71
C PRO A 38 -4.30 -18.36 15.34
N ASN A 39 -3.01 -18.09 15.25
CA ASN A 39 -2.36 -16.85 15.71
C ASN A 39 -1.78 -16.03 14.55
N SER A 40 -2.34 -16.14 13.35
CA SER A 40 -1.90 -15.35 12.21
C SER A 40 -2.03 -13.85 12.51
N PRO A 41 -1.01 -13.02 12.20
CA PRO A 41 -1.14 -11.57 12.30
C PRO A 41 -2.05 -10.99 11.20
N TYR A 42 -2.58 -11.85 10.31
CA TYR A 42 -3.41 -11.49 9.19
C TYR A 42 -4.88 -11.80 9.43
N ILE A 43 -5.76 -10.93 8.92
CA ILE A 43 -7.21 -11.09 9.00
C ILE A 43 -7.79 -10.88 7.60
N LEU A 44 -8.58 -11.84 7.13
CA LEU A 44 -9.35 -11.69 5.89
C LEU A 44 -10.76 -11.19 6.23
N PHE A 45 -11.11 -10.01 5.73
CA PHE A 45 -12.41 -9.37 5.98
C PHE A 45 -13.01 -8.85 4.68
N ASN A 46 -14.18 -9.34 4.30
CA ASN A 46 -14.88 -8.98 3.05
C ASN A 46 -13.97 -9.09 1.79
N GLY A 47 -13.08 -10.08 1.76
CA GLY A 47 -12.11 -10.27 0.66
C GLY A 47 -10.87 -9.36 0.73
N TYR A 48 -10.76 -8.48 1.73
CA TYR A 48 -9.59 -7.65 1.98
C TYR A 48 -8.70 -8.29 3.05
N LEU A 49 -7.40 -8.31 2.79
CA LEU A 49 -6.43 -8.83 3.75
C LEU A 49 -5.87 -7.67 4.59
N PHE A 50 -5.88 -7.82 5.91
CA PHE A 50 -5.34 -6.87 6.87
C PHE A 50 -4.23 -7.50 7.69
N ARG A 51 -3.25 -6.70 8.10
CA ARG A 51 -2.25 -7.06 9.11
C ARG A 51 -2.34 -6.06 10.26
N GLY A 52 -2.90 -6.48 11.40
CA GLY A 52 -3.35 -5.54 12.43
C GLY A 52 -4.37 -4.55 11.86
N ASN A 53 -4.04 -3.26 11.87
CA ASN A 53 -4.90 -2.22 11.27
C ASN A 53 -4.56 -1.94 9.79
N SER A 54 -3.43 -2.38 9.27
CA SER A 54 -2.94 -2.01 7.93
C SER A 54 -3.52 -2.88 6.82
N LEU A 55 -3.97 -2.26 5.74
CA LEU A 55 -4.51 -2.97 4.57
C LEU A 55 -3.36 -3.53 3.73
N CYS A 56 -3.38 -4.83 3.45
CA CYS A 56 -2.35 -5.49 2.67
C CYS A 56 -2.53 -5.18 1.18
N VAL A 57 -1.50 -4.64 0.53
CA VAL A 57 -1.54 -4.27 -0.90
C VAL A 57 -0.73 -5.29 -1.72
N PRO A 58 -1.39 -6.12 -2.55
CA PRO A 58 -0.72 -7.06 -3.44
C PRO A 58 -0.08 -6.32 -4.62
N GLU A 59 0.77 -7.01 -5.38
CA GLU A 59 1.39 -6.58 -6.65
C GLU A 59 2.13 -5.22 -6.65
N ARG A 60 3.08 -5.02 -7.57
CA ARG A 60 3.85 -3.77 -7.60
C ARG A 60 3.02 -2.57 -8.07
N PHE A 61 2.16 -2.75 -9.08
CA PHE A 61 1.43 -1.64 -9.68
C PHE A 61 0.40 -1.02 -8.72
N LEU A 62 -0.29 -1.85 -7.94
CA LEU A 62 -1.26 -1.40 -6.93
C LEU A 62 -0.58 -0.63 -5.81
N ARG A 63 0.63 -1.04 -5.41
CA ARG A 63 1.45 -0.29 -4.44
C ARG A 63 1.74 1.12 -4.95
N LEU A 64 2.12 1.26 -6.23
CA LEU A 64 2.35 2.57 -6.84
C LEU A 64 1.06 3.41 -6.89
N GLN A 65 -0.07 2.79 -7.24
CA GLN A 65 -1.36 3.47 -7.31
C GLN A 65 -1.80 3.97 -5.93
N VAL A 66 -1.70 3.14 -4.90
CA VAL A 66 -1.97 3.51 -3.50
C VAL A 66 -1.08 4.67 -3.04
N VAL A 67 0.22 4.64 -3.36
CA VAL A 67 1.15 5.72 -3.02
C VAL A 67 0.82 7.01 -3.77
N ALA A 68 0.42 6.92 -5.04
CA ALA A 68 0.04 8.07 -5.87
C ALA A 68 -1.29 8.72 -5.43
N GLU A 69 -2.24 7.93 -4.95
CA GLU A 69 -3.56 8.37 -4.47
C GLU A 69 -3.50 8.99 -3.07
N LEU A 70 -2.40 8.79 -2.33
CA LEU A 70 -2.23 9.48 -1.04
C LEU A 70 -2.10 10.99 -1.27
N PRO A 71 -2.78 11.81 -0.44
CA PRO A 71 -2.65 13.26 -0.52
C PRO A 71 -1.18 13.65 -0.44
N LYS A 72 -0.66 14.23 -1.53
CA LYS A 72 0.64 14.91 -1.52
C LYS A 72 0.47 16.11 -0.60
N SER A 73 0.91 16.01 0.65
CA SER A 73 0.83 17.12 1.59
C SER A 73 1.86 18.18 1.16
N THR A 74 1.43 19.12 0.31
CA THR A 74 2.24 20.26 -0.16
C THR A 74 2.27 21.39 0.87
N THR A 75 2.31 21.08 2.17
CA THR A 75 2.33 22.11 3.22
C THR A 75 3.01 21.59 4.48
N MET A 76 4.34 21.80 4.58
CA MET A 76 4.98 22.39 5.76
C MET A 76 6.48 22.50 5.53
N LYS A 77 6.90 23.75 5.29
CA LYS A 77 8.24 24.28 5.53
C LYS A 77 8.74 23.72 6.88
N HIS A 78 9.88 23.03 6.90
CA HIS A 78 10.70 22.71 8.08
C HIS A 78 10.42 21.47 8.97
N PHE A 79 9.82 20.38 8.48
CA PHE A 79 10.04 19.07 9.12
C PHE A 79 10.28 18.00 8.06
N GLY A 80 11.25 17.12 8.35
CA GLY A 80 11.97 16.29 7.40
C GLY A 80 11.11 15.36 6.53
N GLN A 81 11.81 14.73 5.59
CA GLN A 81 11.46 13.46 4.94
C GLN A 81 10.42 12.66 5.77
N ASP A 82 9.36 12.16 5.12
CA ASP A 82 8.60 10.97 5.58
C ASP A 82 7.22 11.15 6.26
N LYS A 83 6.47 12.24 5.99
CA LYS A 83 5.02 12.26 6.31
C LYS A 83 4.20 11.31 5.42
N THR A 84 4.57 11.13 4.15
CA THR A 84 3.91 10.16 3.25
C THR A 84 4.25 8.73 3.64
N GLU A 85 5.51 8.44 3.96
CA GLU A 85 5.96 7.13 4.48
C GLU A 85 5.23 6.77 5.79
N ALA A 86 5.12 7.70 6.74
CA ALA A 86 4.38 7.48 7.96
C ALA A 86 2.89 7.16 7.69
N LEU A 87 2.25 7.87 6.76
CA LEU A 87 0.87 7.61 6.37
C LEU A 87 0.70 6.26 5.65
N VAL A 88 1.62 5.90 4.74
CA VAL A 88 1.63 4.61 4.07
C VAL A 88 1.78 3.49 5.09
N ARG A 89 2.79 3.56 5.97
CA ARG A 89 3.05 2.52 6.99
C ARG A 89 1.95 2.42 8.03
N GLN A 90 1.28 3.53 8.35
CA GLN A 90 0.12 3.53 9.22
C GLN A 90 -1.11 2.91 8.56
N ARG A 91 -1.26 3.01 7.24
CA ARG A 91 -2.49 2.64 6.50
C ARG A 91 -2.42 1.32 5.76
N TYR A 92 -1.25 0.99 5.22
CA TYR A 92 -1.03 -0.10 4.28
C TYR A 92 0.17 -0.95 4.67
N TYR A 93 0.17 -2.19 4.21
CA TYR A 93 1.25 -3.14 4.42
C TYR A 93 1.58 -3.90 3.13
N TRP A 94 2.87 -4.07 2.85
CA TRP A 94 3.36 -5.07 1.91
C TRP A 94 4.79 -5.49 2.31
N PRO A 95 5.24 -6.71 1.98
CA PRO A 95 6.49 -7.27 2.50
C PRO A 95 7.73 -6.43 2.17
N SER A 96 7.68 -5.76 1.02
CA SER A 96 8.79 -4.93 0.55
C SER A 96 8.67 -3.47 0.95
N LEU A 97 7.66 -3.05 1.72
CA LEU A 97 7.49 -1.66 2.16
C LEU A 97 8.72 -1.13 2.92
N GLN A 98 9.45 -2.00 3.63
CA GLN A 98 10.70 -1.64 4.31
C GLN A 98 11.96 -1.58 3.41
N ARG A 99 11.92 -2.18 2.21
CA ARG A 99 13.06 -2.22 1.25
C ARG A 99 12.85 -1.35 0.01
N ASP A 100 11.60 -1.22 -0.45
CA ASP A 100 11.23 -0.65 -1.74
C ASP A 100 10.96 0.85 -1.68
N GLU A 101 10.89 1.49 -0.50
CA GLU A 101 10.53 2.91 -0.39
C GLU A 101 11.54 3.83 -1.10
N LYS A 102 12.85 3.52 -0.95
CA LYS A 102 13.92 4.20 -1.70
C LYS A 102 13.93 3.88 -3.20
N SER A 103 13.44 2.72 -3.61
CA SER A 103 13.45 2.26 -5.02
C SER A 103 12.21 2.72 -5.81
N MET A 104 11.04 2.73 -5.16
CA MET A 104 9.80 3.22 -5.75
C MET A 104 9.82 4.73 -5.91
N CYS A 105 10.31 5.50 -4.93
CA CYS A 105 10.51 6.94 -5.10
C CYS A 105 11.46 7.27 -6.26
N LYS A 106 12.51 6.45 -6.48
CA LYS A 106 13.42 6.62 -7.63
C LYS A 106 12.71 6.37 -8.96
N SER A 107 11.95 5.27 -9.07
CA SER A 107 11.15 4.96 -10.28
C SER A 107 10.06 6.00 -10.53
N TYR A 108 9.46 6.55 -9.47
CA TYR A 108 8.42 7.58 -9.55
C TYR A 108 9.03 8.93 -9.98
N CYS A 109 10.20 9.30 -9.46
CA CYS A 109 10.93 10.49 -9.92
C CYS A 109 11.42 10.34 -11.37
N GLU A 110 11.87 9.16 -11.79
CA GLU A 110 12.26 8.89 -13.17
C GLU A 110 11.05 8.95 -14.13
N ALA A 111 9.90 8.42 -13.74
CA ALA A 111 8.65 8.53 -14.50
C ALA A 111 8.06 9.96 -14.53
N SER A 112 8.37 10.78 -13.52
CA SER A 112 8.00 12.20 -13.45
C SER A 112 9.04 13.14 -14.08
N GLY A 113 10.17 12.59 -14.54
CA GLY A 113 11.37 13.30 -14.97
C GLY A 113 11.63 13.23 -16.48
N SER A 114 10.58 13.28 -17.31
CA SER A 114 10.71 13.49 -18.75
C SER A 114 9.62 14.44 -19.26
N ASN A 115 9.86 15.75 -19.12
CA ASN A 115 10.23 16.60 -20.26
C ASN A 115 10.24 18.08 -19.82
N VAL A 116 11.38 18.56 -19.31
CA VAL A 116 11.78 19.95 -19.50
C VAL A 116 13.05 19.96 -20.33
N LYS A 117 12.94 19.56 -21.60
CA LYS A 117 13.86 20.08 -22.61
C LYS A 117 13.35 21.44 -23.06
N ALA A 118 14.20 22.41 -22.80
CA ALA A 118 14.17 23.77 -23.29
C ALA A 118 13.66 23.89 -24.74
N LEU A 119 12.73 24.81 -24.94
CA LEU A 119 12.74 25.76 -26.05
C LEU A 119 12.50 27.15 -25.46
#